data_AF-A0AAV5ELZ0-F1
#
_entry.id   AF-A0AAV5ELZ0-F1
#
_cell.length_a   1.000
_cell.length_b   1.000
_cell.length_c   1.000
_cell.angle_alpha   90.00
_cell.angle_beta   90.00
_cell.angle_gamma   90.00
#
_symmetry.space_group_name_H-M   'P 1'
#
loop_
_entity.id
_entity.type
_entity.pdbx_description
1 polymer ?
#
loop_
_entity_poly.entity_id
_entity_poly.type
_entity_poly.pdbx_seq_one_letter_code
_entity_poly.pdbx_strand_id
1 'polypeptide(L)'
;MFLKCENNEGKMKSKEYIADLLIQVIETIGPKNVVQVITDNAANCKVVGLIVEAKYINIFWTPCVVHTLNLALKNICAPKNNENQNMELQFISDAAGDALQIKNYIMNHGMRLSMFNEFSKMKFLAIADTRFASVIVMLKRFLLLKDSLVRMVTSDKWSAYKEDDQQTARFVRDKLLDEDWWYQVKYIIEFTEPIYSMLRAADTDKPCLHLIYEMWDSMIEKVKSIILNKEGLGPLDTSPFFSTIDDILQQRWLKSSTPLHCLAHSLNPRYYCQQWLSEVPGRIPPHEDGEISEERNACFKKFFPIADDLRKIKKQFADYSLNRGVFATPDAIEDRAHFDPLRWWGTYGARTPELKELAFKLLGQPASSSCCERNWSTYGFIHSLRSNKLIPERAEDLVYVHNMLRTWCTDDYLTGPSKMWDVGADEHETFNGISVLQGAELTLDEPEFEVMMIEDEAASAE
;
A
#
# COMPACT_ATOMS: atom_id res chain seq x y z
N MET A 1 12.70 -8.49 10.84
CA MET A 1 13.06 -9.86 11.31
C MET A 1 12.03 -10.83 10.74
N PHE A 2 12.48 -11.79 9.93
CA PHE A 2 11.67 -12.89 9.41
C PHE A 2 11.71 -14.08 10.38
N LEU A 3 10.57 -14.72 10.65
CA LEU A 3 10.47 -15.74 11.70
C LEU A 3 10.25 -17.15 11.16
N LYS A 4 9.32 -17.34 10.22
CA LYS A 4 8.93 -18.65 9.71
C LYS A 4 8.31 -18.53 8.32
N CYS A 5 8.65 -19.43 7.41
CA CYS A 5 7.87 -19.78 6.22
C CYS A 5 7.31 -21.19 6.44
N GLU A 6 6.16 -21.51 5.84
CA GLU A 6 5.67 -22.89 5.82
C GLU A 6 5.04 -23.22 4.47
N ASN A 7 5.55 -24.27 3.83
CA ASN A 7 4.95 -24.84 2.64
C ASN A 7 3.65 -25.56 3.02
N ASN A 8 2.58 -25.11 2.38
CA ASN A 8 1.22 -25.62 2.57
C ASN A 8 0.69 -26.39 1.35
N GLU A 9 1.58 -26.82 0.45
CA GLU A 9 1.23 -27.69 -0.67
C GLU A 9 0.63 -29.02 -0.17
N GLY A 10 -0.49 -29.45 -0.76
CA GLY A 10 -1.21 -30.65 -0.34
C GLY A 10 -1.93 -30.55 1.01
N LYS A 11 -1.83 -29.43 1.74
CA LYS A 11 -2.53 -29.22 3.02
C LYS A 11 -3.82 -28.43 2.82
N MET A 12 -4.87 -28.82 3.53
CA MET A 12 -6.11 -28.03 3.59
C MET A 12 -5.85 -26.77 4.42
N LYS A 13 -5.93 -25.59 3.78
CA LYS A 13 -5.77 -24.28 4.43
C LYS A 13 -7.03 -23.89 5.22
N SER A 14 -7.42 -24.71 6.21
CA SER A 14 -8.52 -24.36 7.11
C SER A 14 -8.13 -23.17 7.99
N LYS A 15 -9.14 -22.45 8.49
CA LYS A 15 -8.95 -21.31 9.40
C LYS A 15 -8.33 -21.76 10.73
N GLU A 16 -8.63 -22.96 11.20
CA GLU A 16 -8.03 -23.55 12.40
C GLU A 16 -6.54 -23.83 12.18
N TYR A 17 -6.20 -24.42 11.03
CA TYR A 17 -4.82 -24.71 10.69
C TYR A 17 -3.95 -23.45 10.64
N ILE A 18 -4.42 -22.40 9.96
CA ILE A 18 -3.67 -21.12 9.90
C ILE A 18 -3.54 -20.50 11.29
N ALA A 19 -4.58 -20.56 12.12
CA ALA A 19 -4.53 -20.06 13.49
C ALA A 19 -3.51 -20.82 14.34
N ASP A 20 -3.45 -22.15 14.23
CA ASP A 20 -2.47 -22.97 14.95
C ASP A 20 -1.04 -22.60 14.58
N LEU A 21 -0.76 -22.32 13.31
CA LEU A 21 0.56 -21.87 12.88
C LEU A 21 0.96 -20.54 13.50
N LEU A 22 0.05 -19.56 13.51
CA LEU A 22 0.30 -18.25 14.13
C LEU A 22 0.49 -18.38 15.65
N ILE A 23 -0.33 -19.22 16.29
CA ILE A 23 -0.23 -19.52 17.72
C ILE A 23 1.14 -20.09 18.07
N GLN A 24 1.66 -21.05 17.30
CA GLN A 24 2.99 -21.62 17.55
C GLN A 24 4.09 -20.55 17.49
N VAL A 25 4.01 -19.64 16.53
CA VAL A 25 4.95 -18.51 16.42
C VAL A 25 4.81 -17.57 17.61
N ILE A 26 3.59 -17.23 18.02
CA ILE A 26 3.33 -16.38 19.19
C ILE A 26 3.89 -17.00 20.47
N GLU A 27 3.72 -18.30 20.69
CA GLU A 27 4.27 -19.00 21.86
C GLU A 27 5.80 -19.01 21.84
N THR A 28 6.41 -19.14 20.66
CA THR A 28 7.89 -19.12 20.52
C THR A 28 8.47 -17.74 20.88
N ILE A 29 7.83 -16.65 20.46
CA ILE A 29 8.24 -15.28 20.79
C ILE A 29 7.89 -14.91 22.25
N GLY A 30 6.84 -15.53 22.78
CA GLY A 30 6.19 -15.18 24.02
C GLY A 30 5.03 -14.19 23.80
N PRO A 31 3.79 -14.52 24.20
CA PRO A 31 2.61 -13.67 23.95
C PRO A 31 2.69 -12.23 24.49
N LYS A 32 3.53 -11.99 25.51
CA LYS A 32 3.75 -10.66 26.10
C LYS A 32 4.55 -9.71 25.19
N ASN A 33 5.28 -10.28 24.23
CA ASN A 33 6.13 -9.56 23.27
C ASN A 33 5.41 -9.30 21.94
N VAL A 34 4.18 -9.81 21.80
CA VAL A 34 3.35 -9.64 20.59
C VAL A 34 2.24 -8.65 20.92
N VAL A 35 2.06 -7.67 20.03
CA VAL A 35 1.03 -6.62 20.17
C VAL A 35 -0.12 -6.85 19.21
N GLN A 36 0.19 -7.20 17.95
CA GLN A 36 -0.82 -7.44 16.93
C GLN A 36 -0.38 -8.48 15.91
N VAL A 37 -1.38 -9.09 15.27
CA VAL A 37 -1.26 -9.96 14.10
C VAL A 37 -1.92 -9.25 12.93
N ILE A 38 -1.15 -9.02 11.86
CA ILE A 38 -1.63 -8.35 10.66
C ILE A 38 -1.80 -9.37 9.54
N THR A 39 -3.00 -9.43 8.94
CA THR A 39 -3.31 -10.31 7.81
C THR A 39 -4.08 -9.57 6.73
N ASP A 40 -4.27 -10.18 5.56
CA ASP A 40 -5.24 -9.69 4.58
C ASP A 40 -6.68 -9.70 5.14
N ASN A 41 -7.61 -9.10 4.38
CA ASN A 41 -9.01 -8.93 4.79
C ASN A 41 -9.89 -10.12 4.37
N ALA A 42 -9.31 -11.25 3.95
CA ALA A 42 -10.08 -12.41 3.56
C ALA A 42 -10.90 -12.95 4.75
N ALA A 43 -12.06 -13.53 4.45
CA ALA A 43 -12.96 -14.05 5.49
C ALA A 43 -12.27 -15.09 6.40
N ASN A 44 -11.40 -15.93 5.84
CA ASN A 44 -10.62 -16.90 6.62
C ASN A 44 -9.66 -16.21 7.58
N CYS A 45 -8.94 -15.19 7.11
CA CYS A 45 -7.97 -14.42 7.91
C CYS A 45 -8.65 -13.65 9.06
N LYS A 46 -9.87 -13.14 8.84
CA LYS A 46 -10.68 -12.56 9.91
C LYS A 46 -11.00 -13.58 11.01
N VAL A 47 -11.40 -14.81 10.65
CA VAL A 47 -11.69 -15.84 11.65
C VAL A 47 -10.43 -16.27 12.38
N VAL A 48 -9.31 -16.41 11.67
CA VAL A 48 -8.00 -16.67 12.27
C VAL A 48 -7.65 -15.61 13.31
N GLY A 49 -7.82 -14.33 12.97
CA GLY A 49 -7.61 -13.20 13.88
C GLY A 49 -8.44 -13.32 15.16
N LEU A 50 -9.74 -13.60 15.02
CA LEU A 50 -10.64 -13.79 16.17
C LEU A 50 -10.22 -14.97 17.06
N ILE A 51 -9.72 -16.07 16.48
CA ILE A 51 -9.20 -17.21 17.26
C ILE A 51 -7.98 -16.78 18.09
N VAL A 52 -7.07 -16.01 17.50
CA VAL A 52 -5.88 -15.49 18.19
C VAL A 52 -6.27 -14.53 19.32
N GLU A 53 -7.19 -13.58 19.06
CA GLU A 53 -7.65 -12.63 20.08
C GLU A 53 -8.41 -13.30 21.23
N ALA A 54 -9.16 -14.37 20.93
CA ALA A 54 -9.84 -15.16 21.96
C ALA A 54 -8.84 -15.89 22.87
N LYS A 55 -7.69 -16.33 22.32
CA LYS A 55 -6.64 -17.00 23.07
C LYS A 55 -5.76 -16.01 23.85
N TYR A 56 -5.44 -14.86 23.26
CA TYR A 56 -4.56 -13.85 23.85
C TYR A 56 -5.26 -12.50 23.89
N ILE A 57 -5.86 -12.18 25.04
CA ILE A 57 -6.64 -10.95 25.24
C ILE A 57 -5.83 -9.67 24.99
N ASN A 58 -4.51 -9.70 25.12
CA ASN A 58 -3.62 -8.55 24.93
C ASN A 58 -3.11 -8.38 23.48
N ILE A 59 -3.42 -9.32 22.59
CA ILE A 59 -3.04 -9.27 21.17
C ILE A 59 -4.23 -8.78 20.36
N PHE A 60 -3.96 -7.94 19.37
CA PHE A 60 -4.96 -7.46 18.42
C PHE A 60 -4.85 -8.18 17.09
N TRP A 61 -5.99 -8.42 16.45
CA TRP A 61 -5.99 -8.68 15.02
C TRP A 61 -6.23 -7.38 14.26
N THR A 62 -5.34 -7.08 13.31
CA THR A 62 -5.44 -5.88 12.49
C THR A 62 -5.47 -6.26 11.01
N PRO A 63 -6.50 -5.88 10.27
CA PRO A 63 -6.53 -6.05 8.82
C PRO A 63 -5.47 -5.16 8.14
N CYS A 64 -4.87 -5.67 7.08
CA CYS A 64 -3.85 -4.98 6.31
C CYS A 64 -4.40 -3.71 5.65
N VAL A 65 -3.77 -2.56 5.92
CA VAL A 65 -4.17 -1.26 5.35
C VAL A 65 -3.98 -1.23 3.83
N VAL A 66 -2.86 -1.76 3.32
CA VAL A 66 -2.59 -1.82 1.87
C VAL A 66 -3.65 -2.65 1.14
N HIS A 67 -4.00 -3.81 1.68
CA HIS A 67 -5.05 -4.65 1.12
C HIS A 67 -6.42 -3.95 1.18
N THR A 68 -6.70 -3.22 2.28
CA THR A 68 -7.91 -2.41 2.43
C THR A 68 -8.02 -1.33 1.35
N LEU A 69 -6.97 -0.54 1.14
CA LEU A 69 -6.92 0.53 0.14
C LEU A 69 -7.02 -0.03 -1.27
N ASN A 70 -6.37 -1.17 -1.55
CA ASN A 70 -6.53 -1.85 -2.82
C ASN A 70 -7.97 -2.31 -3.07
N LEU A 71 -8.65 -2.85 -2.06
CA LEU A 71 -10.06 -3.21 -2.17
C LEU A 71 -10.96 -1.98 -2.37
N ALA A 72 -10.58 -0.81 -1.84
CA ALA A 72 -11.26 0.45 -2.12
C ALA A 72 -11.09 0.83 -3.60
N LEU A 73 -9.86 0.84 -4.11
CA LEU A 73 -9.58 1.12 -5.53
C LEU A 73 -10.28 0.13 -6.47
N LYS A 74 -10.34 -1.16 -6.12
CA LYS A 74 -11.09 -2.16 -6.88
C LYS A 74 -12.58 -1.87 -6.91
N ASN A 75 -13.18 -1.44 -5.79
CA ASN A 75 -14.59 -1.05 -5.77
C ASN A 75 -14.87 0.20 -6.62
N ILE A 76 -13.94 1.15 -6.65
CA ILE A 76 -14.03 2.38 -7.45
C ILE A 76 -13.92 2.06 -8.94
N CYS A 77 -12.95 1.22 -9.33
CA CYS A 77 -12.65 0.94 -10.73
C CYS A 77 -13.53 -0.14 -11.36
N ALA A 78 -14.08 -1.05 -10.55
CA ALA A 78 -14.90 -2.17 -11.00
C ALA A 78 -16.10 -2.34 -10.03
N PRO A 79 -17.03 -1.37 -10.03
CA PRO A 79 -18.19 -1.42 -9.14
C PRO A 79 -19.03 -2.66 -9.48
N LYS A 80 -19.43 -3.42 -8.45
CA LYS A 80 -20.29 -4.60 -8.65
C LYS A 80 -21.69 -4.13 -9.04
N ASN A 81 -22.23 -4.62 -10.16
CA ASN A 81 -23.59 -4.39 -10.65
C ASN A 81 -24.67 -4.84 -9.64
N ASN A 82 -24.82 -4.09 -8.56
CA ASN A 82 -25.99 -4.11 -7.70
C ASN A 82 -26.76 -2.82 -8.01
N GLU A 83 -28.04 -2.98 -8.28
CA GLU A 83 -28.90 -2.06 -9.01
C GLU A 83 -28.85 -0.61 -8.45
N ASN A 84 -28.69 0.35 -9.37
CA ASN A 84 -28.84 1.82 -9.22
C ASN A 84 -27.73 2.64 -8.53
N GLN A 85 -26.68 2.07 -7.94
CA GLN A 85 -25.62 2.85 -7.25
C GLN A 85 -24.37 3.16 -8.11
N ASN A 86 -24.25 2.62 -9.33
CA ASN A 86 -22.96 2.59 -10.03
C ASN A 86 -22.84 3.49 -11.27
N MET A 87 -23.88 4.26 -11.62
CA MET A 87 -23.84 5.05 -12.86
C MET A 87 -22.73 6.11 -12.83
N GLU A 88 -22.50 6.70 -11.65
CA GLU A 88 -21.44 7.67 -11.35
C GLU A 88 -20.02 7.11 -11.58
N LEU A 89 -19.83 5.79 -11.42
CA LEU A 89 -18.52 5.12 -11.54
C LEU A 89 -18.31 4.46 -12.91
N GLN A 90 -19.34 4.45 -13.77
CA GLN A 90 -19.32 3.68 -15.02
C GLN A 90 -18.21 4.13 -15.96
N PHE A 91 -17.97 5.43 -16.08
CA PHE A 91 -16.91 5.98 -16.93
C PHE A 91 -15.51 5.47 -16.55
N ILE A 92 -15.30 5.13 -15.26
CA ILE A 92 -14.02 4.58 -14.77
C ILE A 92 -13.85 3.15 -15.29
N SER A 93 -14.90 2.34 -15.18
CA SER A 93 -14.90 0.97 -15.70
C SER A 93 -14.75 0.94 -17.22
N ASP A 94 -15.40 1.87 -17.92
CA ASP A 94 -15.31 2.00 -19.38
C ASP A 94 -13.89 2.40 -19.79
N ALA A 95 -13.30 3.42 -19.16
CA ALA A 95 -11.92 3.84 -19.44
C ALA A 95 -10.91 2.72 -19.17
N ALA A 96 -11.10 1.95 -18.09
CA ALA A 96 -10.27 0.79 -17.76
C ALA A 96 -10.42 -0.34 -18.80
N GLY A 97 -11.66 -0.61 -19.24
CA GLY A 97 -11.97 -1.60 -20.29
C GLY A 97 -11.35 -1.22 -21.63
N ASP A 98 -11.51 0.04 -22.05
CA ASP A 98 -10.92 0.60 -23.27
C ASP A 98 -9.38 0.45 -23.25
N ALA A 99 -8.74 0.86 -22.16
CA ALA A 99 -7.29 0.74 -21.99
C ALA A 99 -6.82 -0.73 -22.03
N LEU A 100 -7.55 -1.65 -21.41
CA LEU A 100 -7.23 -3.08 -21.45
C LEU A 100 -7.35 -3.64 -22.87
N GLN A 101 -8.39 -3.26 -23.61
CA GLN A 101 -8.59 -3.69 -24.99
C GLN A 101 -7.46 -3.16 -25.90
N ILE A 102 -7.08 -1.89 -25.76
CA ILE A 102 -5.96 -1.28 -26.50
C ILE A 102 -4.65 -2.02 -26.19
N LYS A 103 -4.35 -2.26 -24.91
CA LYS A 103 -3.16 -3.00 -24.48
C LYS A 103 -3.12 -4.39 -25.11
N ASN A 104 -4.20 -5.14 -25.01
CA ASN A 104 -4.29 -6.50 -25.56
C ASN A 104 -4.16 -6.51 -27.08
N TYR A 105 -4.77 -5.53 -27.76
CA TYR A 105 -4.67 -5.39 -29.21
C TYR A 105 -3.22 -5.22 -29.67
N ILE A 106 -2.43 -4.41 -28.96
CA ILE A 106 -1.03 -4.13 -29.29
C ILE A 106 -0.12 -5.30 -28.88
N MET A 107 -0.24 -5.79 -27.64
CA MET A 107 0.73 -6.77 -27.09
C MET A 107 0.55 -8.19 -27.64
N ASN A 108 -0.66 -8.59 -28.02
CA ASN A 108 -0.91 -9.98 -28.42
C ASN A 108 -0.46 -10.30 -29.85
N HIS A 109 -0.03 -9.30 -30.63
CA HIS A 109 0.39 -9.48 -32.02
C HIS A 109 1.79 -8.92 -32.26
N GLY A 110 2.74 -9.78 -32.66
CA GLY A 110 4.16 -9.43 -32.79
C GLY A 110 4.43 -8.21 -33.69
N MET A 111 3.72 -8.08 -34.82
CA MET A 111 3.86 -6.91 -35.69
C MET A 111 3.40 -5.60 -35.03
N ARG A 112 2.31 -5.63 -34.24
CA ARG A 112 1.77 -4.43 -33.58
C ARG A 112 2.67 -4.01 -32.44
N LEU A 113 3.18 -4.97 -31.68
CA LEU A 113 4.19 -4.73 -30.66
C LEU A 113 5.48 -4.17 -31.27
N SER A 114 5.93 -4.68 -32.41
CA SER A 114 7.10 -4.15 -33.12
C SER A 114 6.87 -2.72 -33.59
N MET A 115 5.68 -2.39 -34.11
CA MET A 115 5.34 -1.02 -34.47
C MET A 115 5.35 -0.09 -33.24
N PHE A 116 4.78 -0.54 -32.12
CA PHE A 116 4.81 0.23 -30.87
C PHE A 116 6.24 0.52 -30.38
N ASN A 117 7.11 -0.50 -30.39
CA ASN A 117 8.50 -0.37 -29.94
C ASN A 117 9.34 0.57 -30.80
N GLU A 118 8.92 0.89 -32.03
CA GLU A 118 9.58 1.89 -32.87
C GLU A 118 9.31 3.33 -32.38
N PHE A 119 8.13 3.56 -31.81
CA PHE A 119 7.71 4.88 -31.32
C PHE A 119 7.95 5.07 -29.82
N SER A 120 8.18 3.99 -29.06
CA SER A 120 8.42 4.05 -27.63
C SER A 120 9.59 3.18 -27.19
N LYS A 121 10.52 3.77 -26.44
CA LYS A 121 11.50 3.01 -25.64
C LYS A 121 10.84 2.36 -24.40
N MET A 122 9.72 2.90 -23.93
CA MET A 122 8.95 2.34 -22.82
C MET A 122 8.07 1.18 -23.27
N LYS A 123 8.09 0.08 -22.52
CA LYS A 123 7.17 -1.05 -22.73
C LYS A 123 5.87 -0.90 -21.95
N PHE A 124 4.81 -1.57 -22.38
CA PHE A 124 3.63 -1.75 -21.52
C PHE A 124 3.99 -2.58 -20.28
N LEU A 125 3.34 -2.30 -19.16
CA LEU A 125 3.51 -3.10 -17.95
C LEU A 125 2.76 -4.43 -18.09
N ALA A 126 3.48 -5.54 -17.91
CA ALA A 126 2.90 -6.84 -17.64
C ALA A 126 2.38 -6.86 -16.19
N ILE A 127 1.27 -6.16 -15.96
CA ILE A 127 0.63 -6.12 -14.64
C ILE A 127 -0.07 -7.47 -14.44
N ALA A 128 0.40 -8.25 -13.47
CA ALA A 128 -0.32 -9.43 -13.01
C ALA A 128 -1.61 -9.01 -12.31
N ASP A 129 -2.71 -9.75 -12.51
CA ASP A 129 -4.03 -9.51 -11.89
C ASP A 129 -3.99 -9.45 -10.34
N THR A 130 -2.89 -9.95 -9.76
CA THR A 130 -2.63 -10.02 -8.32
C THR A 130 -2.06 -8.73 -7.72
N ARG A 131 -1.61 -7.75 -8.52
CA ARG A 131 -0.97 -6.52 -7.99
C ARG A 131 -1.97 -5.46 -7.52
N PHE A 132 -1.62 -4.77 -6.44
CA PHE A 132 -2.42 -3.69 -5.89
C PHE A 132 -2.61 -2.55 -6.92
N ALA A 133 -3.79 -1.93 -6.94
CA ALA A 133 -4.10 -0.78 -7.79
C ALA A 133 -3.82 -0.97 -9.31
N SER A 134 -3.91 -2.21 -9.81
CA SER A 134 -3.53 -2.59 -11.19
C SER A 134 -4.12 -1.69 -12.29
N VAL A 135 -5.40 -1.30 -12.16
CA VAL A 135 -6.07 -0.40 -13.10
C VAL A 135 -5.42 0.99 -13.10
N ILE A 136 -5.16 1.56 -11.93
CA ILE A 136 -4.57 2.90 -11.81
C ILE A 136 -3.15 2.93 -12.38
N VAL A 137 -2.35 1.89 -12.07
CA VAL A 137 -0.99 1.74 -12.58
C VAL A 137 -0.99 1.61 -14.11
N MET A 138 -1.94 0.85 -14.66
CA MET A 138 -2.12 0.74 -16.10
C MET A 138 -2.44 2.11 -16.72
N LEU A 139 -3.44 2.81 -16.19
CA LEU A 139 -3.85 4.12 -16.71
C LEU A 139 -2.73 5.15 -16.62
N LYS A 140 -1.97 5.18 -15.52
CA LYS A 140 -0.76 6.02 -15.37
C LYS A 140 0.26 5.73 -16.47
N ARG A 141 0.52 4.44 -16.76
CA ARG A 141 1.42 4.05 -17.85
C ARG A 141 0.88 4.49 -19.22
N PHE A 142 -0.42 4.42 -19.43
CA PHE A 142 -1.06 4.92 -20.66
C PHE A 142 -0.84 6.41 -20.87
N LEU A 143 -0.94 7.24 -19.82
CA LEU A 143 -0.64 8.67 -19.94
C LEU A 143 0.82 8.94 -20.35
N LEU A 144 1.78 8.21 -19.78
CA LEU A 144 3.20 8.32 -20.17
C LEU A 144 3.42 7.89 -21.63
N LEU A 145 2.63 6.94 -22.12
CA LEU A 145 2.71 6.43 -23.48
C LEU A 145 1.86 7.22 -24.50
N LYS A 146 1.08 8.23 -24.08
CA LYS A 146 0.10 8.94 -24.94
C LYS A 146 0.71 9.35 -26.27
N ASP A 147 1.82 10.10 -26.25
CA ASP A 147 2.45 10.62 -27.47
C ASP A 147 2.96 9.51 -28.39
N SER A 148 3.52 8.43 -27.80
CA SER A 148 4.00 7.27 -28.56
C SER A 148 2.85 6.54 -29.24
N LEU A 149 1.74 6.34 -28.51
CA LEU A 149 0.55 5.64 -29.00
C LEU A 149 -0.16 6.44 -30.10
N VAL A 150 -0.29 7.76 -29.93
CA VAL A 150 -0.86 8.66 -30.95
C VAL A 150 -0.01 8.65 -32.22
N ARG A 151 1.32 8.73 -32.10
CA ARG A 151 2.24 8.62 -33.27
C ARG A 151 2.15 7.29 -33.97
N MET A 152 2.03 6.19 -33.22
CA MET A 152 1.86 4.85 -33.78
C MET A 152 0.61 4.76 -34.67
N VAL A 153 -0.57 5.18 -34.18
CA VAL A 153 -1.84 5.05 -34.94
C VAL A 153 -1.99 6.07 -36.07
N THR A 154 -1.17 7.13 -36.07
CA THR A 154 -1.10 8.13 -37.14
C THR A 154 -0.01 7.83 -38.18
N SER A 155 0.79 6.79 -37.96
CA SER A 155 1.89 6.44 -38.86
C SER A 155 1.44 5.83 -40.20
N ASP A 156 2.27 6.00 -41.23
CA ASP A 156 2.08 5.33 -42.52
C ASP A 156 2.15 3.80 -42.40
N LYS A 157 2.98 3.29 -41.48
CA LYS A 157 3.10 1.85 -41.20
C LYS A 157 1.80 1.26 -40.68
N TRP A 158 1.13 1.96 -39.76
CA TRP A 158 -0.20 1.56 -39.29
C TRP A 158 -1.21 1.53 -40.44
N SER A 159 -1.19 2.55 -41.31
CA SER A 159 -2.10 2.65 -42.45
C SER A 159 -1.83 1.60 -43.54
N ALA A 160 -0.57 1.21 -43.72
CA ALA A 160 -0.14 0.19 -44.68
C ALA A 160 -0.34 -1.25 -44.18
N TYR A 161 -0.48 -1.43 -42.86
CA TYR A 161 -0.69 -2.74 -42.25
C TYR A 161 -2.09 -3.27 -42.58
N LYS A 162 -2.19 -4.40 -43.28
CA LYS A 162 -3.47 -5.06 -43.58
C LYS A 162 -3.96 -5.80 -42.34
N GLU A 163 -5.02 -5.29 -41.74
CA GLU A 163 -5.56 -5.82 -40.48
C GLU A 163 -6.55 -6.97 -40.70
N ASP A 164 -6.36 -8.08 -39.98
CA ASP A 164 -7.33 -9.17 -39.89
C ASP A 164 -8.58 -8.78 -39.07
N ASP A 165 -8.49 -7.72 -38.26
CA ASP A 165 -9.56 -7.20 -37.40
C ASP A 165 -9.68 -5.67 -37.52
N GLN A 166 -10.28 -5.23 -38.62
CA GLN A 166 -10.48 -3.81 -38.93
C GLN A 166 -11.41 -3.09 -37.94
N GLN A 167 -12.29 -3.82 -37.23
CA GLN A 167 -13.21 -3.20 -36.29
C GLN A 167 -12.48 -2.78 -35.02
N THR A 168 -11.72 -3.69 -34.42
CA THR A 168 -10.94 -3.38 -33.22
C THR A 168 -9.85 -2.35 -33.49
N ALA A 169 -9.26 -2.38 -34.68
CA ALA A 169 -8.30 -1.37 -35.09
C ALA A 169 -8.85 0.06 -35.18
N ARG A 170 -10.04 0.21 -35.77
CA ARG A 170 -10.74 1.50 -35.82
C ARG A 170 -11.05 1.98 -34.42
N PHE A 171 -11.58 1.09 -33.58
CA PHE A 171 -11.82 1.39 -32.17
C PHE A 171 -10.55 1.90 -31.46
N VAL A 172 -9.41 1.18 -31.60
CA VAL A 172 -8.13 1.58 -30.99
C VAL A 172 -7.66 2.94 -31.50
N ARG A 173 -7.73 3.17 -32.82
CA ARG A 173 -7.36 4.45 -33.42
C ARG A 173 -8.24 5.59 -32.92
N ASP A 174 -9.56 5.41 -32.97
CA ASP A 174 -10.53 6.43 -32.60
C ASP A 174 -10.39 6.80 -31.12
N LYS A 175 -10.23 5.80 -30.23
CA LYS A 175 -10.00 6.02 -28.80
C LYS A 175 -8.67 6.71 -28.49
N LEU A 176 -7.59 6.33 -29.16
CA LEU A 176 -6.29 6.98 -28.93
C LEU A 176 -6.24 8.43 -29.42
N LEU A 177 -7.12 8.80 -30.36
CA LEU A 177 -7.29 10.18 -30.85
C LEU A 177 -8.39 10.96 -30.11
N ASP A 178 -9.09 10.33 -29.17
CA ASP A 178 -10.17 10.92 -28.38
C ASP A 178 -9.59 11.71 -27.19
N GLU A 179 -9.58 13.04 -27.30
CA GLU A 179 -9.10 13.92 -26.24
C GLU A 179 -10.00 13.91 -24.99
N ASP A 180 -11.30 13.64 -25.14
CA ASP A 180 -12.21 13.54 -24.01
C ASP A 180 -11.91 12.26 -23.20
N TRP A 181 -11.61 11.16 -23.88
CA TRP A 181 -11.14 9.93 -23.22
C TRP A 181 -9.84 10.15 -22.44
N TRP A 182 -8.85 10.82 -23.02
CA TRP A 182 -7.61 11.15 -22.32
C TRP A 182 -7.84 12.07 -21.11
N TYR A 183 -8.79 13.02 -21.22
CA TYR A 183 -9.19 13.87 -20.11
C TYR A 183 -9.83 13.07 -18.97
N GLN A 184 -10.69 12.09 -19.28
CA GLN A 184 -11.26 11.17 -18.30
C GLN A 184 -10.19 10.33 -17.62
N VAL A 185 -9.26 9.73 -18.38
CA VAL A 185 -8.14 8.96 -17.83
C VAL A 185 -7.30 9.80 -16.88
N LYS A 186 -6.97 11.03 -17.28
CA LYS A 186 -6.23 11.98 -16.43
C LYS A 186 -6.99 12.30 -15.15
N TYR A 187 -8.29 12.58 -15.25
CA TYR A 187 -9.12 12.85 -14.07
C TYR A 187 -9.16 11.67 -13.09
N ILE A 188 -9.30 10.43 -13.60
CA ILE A 188 -9.26 9.21 -12.78
C ILE A 188 -7.97 9.14 -11.96
N ILE A 189 -6.84 9.41 -12.60
CA ILE A 189 -5.53 9.38 -11.94
C ILE A 189 -5.42 10.49 -10.90
N GLU A 190 -5.88 11.71 -11.21
CA GLU A 190 -5.81 12.84 -10.30
C GLU A 190 -6.55 12.57 -8.99
N PHE A 191 -7.83 12.16 -9.04
CA PHE A 191 -8.60 11.96 -7.81
C PHE A 191 -8.23 10.68 -7.06
N THR A 192 -7.70 9.66 -7.74
CA THR A 192 -7.22 8.42 -7.09
C THR A 192 -5.80 8.53 -6.55
N GLU A 193 -5.06 9.58 -6.92
CA GLU A 193 -3.68 9.80 -6.48
C GLU A 193 -3.52 9.82 -4.96
N PRO A 194 -4.36 10.51 -4.17
CA PRO A 194 -4.23 10.49 -2.71
C PRO A 194 -4.37 9.07 -2.12
N ILE A 195 -5.28 8.26 -2.67
CA ILE A 195 -5.50 6.86 -2.26
C ILE A 195 -4.26 6.02 -2.60
N TYR A 196 -3.75 6.18 -3.83
CA TYR A 196 -2.55 5.47 -4.31
C TYR A 196 -1.31 5.86 -3.49
N SER A 197 -1.10 7.16 -3.24
CA SER A 197 -0.02 7.69 -2.42
C SER A 197 -0.05 7.13 -0.99
N MET A 198 -1.23 7.09 -0.36
CA MET A 198 -1.39 6.47 0.98
C MET A 198 -1.06 4.98 0.94
N LEU A 199 -1.55 4.26 -0.08
CA LEU A 199 -1.26 2.84 -0.26
C LEU A 199 0.24 2.60 -0.34
N ARG A 200 0.96 3.38 -1.15
CA ARG A 200 2.41 3.28 -1.31
C ARG A 200 3.18 3.61 -0.03
N ALA A 201 2.74 4.60 0.73
CA ALA A 201 3.35 4.93 2.01
C ALA A 201 3.16 3.83 3.07
N ALA A 202 1.99 3.17 3.08
CA ALA A 202 1.70 2.04 3.97
C ALA A 202 2.37 0.73 3.52
N ASP A 203 2.73 0.62 2.24
CA ASP A 203 3.38 -0.54 1.62
C ASP A 203 4.90 -0.55 1.80
N THR A 204 5.38 -0.14 2.97
CA THR A 204 6.81 -0.13 3.32
C THR A 204 7.07 -0.89 4.62
N ASP A 205 8.32 -1.26 4.88
CA ASP A 205 8.74 -1.82 6.17
C ASP A 205 8.86 -0.75 7.27
N LYS A 206 8.59 0.53 6.94
CA LYS A 206 8.72 1.63 7.88
C LYS A 206 7.56 1.62 8.87
N PRO A 207 7.80 2.01 10.13
CA PRO A 207 6.71 2.18 11.09
C PRO A 207 5.70 3.22 10.62
N CYS A 208 4.45 2.81 10.48
CA CYS A 208 3.40 3.67 9.93
C CYS A 208 2.05 3.54 10.66
N LEU A 209 1.90 2.62 11.62
CA LEU A 209 0.65 2.42 12.37
C LEU A 209 0.08 3.72 12.96
N HIS A 210 0.97 4.55 13.52
CA HIS A 210 0.64 5.82 14.17
C HIS A 210 0.27 6.95 13.18
N LEU A 211 0.51 6.75 11.88
CA LEU A 211 0.19 7.68 10.81
C LEU A 211 -1.15 7.35 10.13
N ILE A 212 -1.60 6.10 10.19
CA ILE A 212 -2.73 5.59 9.40
C ILE A 212 -4.00 6.43 9.56
N TYR A 213 -4.35 6.81 10.79
CA TYR A 213 -5.55 7.60 11.06
C TYR A 213 -5.52 8.95 10.32
N GLU A 214 -4.48 9.76 10.54
CA GLU A 214 -4.30 11.06 9.87
C GLU A 214 -4.12 10.92 8.34
N MET A 215 -3.42 9.87 7.89
CA MET A 215 -3.26 9.59 6.47
C MET A 215 -4.61 9.31 5.81
N TRP A 216 -5.51 8.63 6.51
CA TRP A 216 -6.85 8.32 6.01
C TRP A 216 -7.70 9.59 5.88
N ASP A 217 -7.78 10.38 6.95
CA ASP A 217 -8.54 11.65 6.96
C ASP A 217 -8.03 12.63 5.90
N SER A 218 -6.70 12.84 5.87
CA SER A 218 -6.08 13.74 4.88
C SER A 218 -6.20 13.22 3.45
N MET A 219 -6.25 11.90 3.25
CA MET A 219 -6.49 11.29 1.94
C MET A 219 -7.92 11.59 1.47
N ILE A 220 -8.94 11.40 2.32
CA ILE A 220 -10.34 11.69 1.96
C ILE A 220 -10.52 13.18 1.62
N GLU A 221 -9.97 14.09 2.43
CA GLU A 221 -10.08 15.53 2.16
C GLU A 221 -9.39 15.94 0.85
N LYS A 222 -8.25 15.33 0.52
CA LYS A 222 -7.59 15.55 -0.78
C LYS A 222 -8.45 15.03 -1.93
N VAL A 223 -9.00 13.82 -1.83
CA VAL A 223 -9.92 13.25 -2.84
C VAL A 223 -11.12 14.19 -3.05
N LYS A 224 -11.74 14.63 -1.95
CA LYS A 224 -12.86 15.58 -1.95
C LYS A 224 -12.49 16.87 -2.70
N SER A 225 -11.36 17.48 -2.35
CA SER A 225 -10.93 18.74 -2.96
C SER A 225 -10.74 18.61 -4.48
N ILE A 226 -10.15 17.51 -4.95
CA ILE A 226 -9.91 17.28 -6.38
C ILE A 226 -11.23 17.11 -7.13
N ILE A 227 -12.17 16.36 -6.57
CA ILE A 227 -13.49 16.12 -7.15
C ILE A 227 -14.31 17.42 -7.21
N LEU A 228 -14.42 18.15 -6.10
CA LEU A 228 -15.20 19.38 -6.06
C LEU A 228 -14.62 20.45 -7.00
N ASN A 229 -13.29 20.58 -7.05
CA ASN A 229 -12.63 21.48 -7.99
C ASN A 229 -12.94 21.12 -9.46
N LYS A 230 -13.03 19.82 -9.78
CA LYS A 230 -13.39 19.36 -11.12
C LYS A 230 -14.82 19.72 -11.49
N GLU A 231 -15.73 19.58 -10.54
CA GLU A 231 -17.16 19.87 -10.71
C GLU A 231 -17.48 21.36 -10.63
N GLY A 232 -16.50 22.21 -10.30
CA GLY A 232 -16.70 23.66 -10.11
C GLY A 232 -17.48 24.00 -8.84
N LEU A 233 -17.45 23.10 -7.85
CA LEU A 233 -18.17 23.19 -6.59
C LEU A 233 -17.28 23.80 -5.48
N GLY A 234 -17.90 24.53 -4.57
CA GLY A 234 -17.25 25.08 -3.38
C GLY A 234 -17.04 24.04 -2.28
N PRO A 235 -16.24 24.35 -1.24
CA PRO A 235 -15.90 23.40 -0.17
C PRO A 235 -17.07 22.87 0.67
N LEU A 236 -18.19 23.60 0.68
CA LEU A 236 -19.41 23.26 1.41
C LEU A 236 -20.48 22.61 0.52
N ASP A 237 -20.23 22.51 -0.78
CA ASP A 237 -21.17 21.93 -1.72
C ASP A 237 -21.09 20.39 -1.68
N THR A 238 -22.21 19.77 -2.02
CA THR A 238 -22.35 18.31 -2.07
C THR A 238 -22.19 17.78 -3.49
N SER A 239 -21.32 16.80 -3.66
CA SER A 239 -21.12 16.06 -4.91
C SER A 239 -21.65 14.64 -4.78
N PRO A 240 -22.58 14.19 -5.65
CA PRO A 240 -23.04 12.79 -5.68
C PRO A 240 -21.90 11.81 -5.98
N PHE A 241 -20.98 12.20 -6.87
CA PHE A 241 -19.79 11.42 -7.20
C PHE A 241 -18.89 11.26 -5.97
N PHE A 242 -18.55 12.37 -5.29
CA PHE A 242 -17.75 12.30 -4.06
C PHE A 242 -18.45 11.47 -2.99
N SER A 243 -19.76 11.65 -2.80
CA SER A 243 -20.52 10.88 -1.79
C SER A 243 -20.41 9.37 -2.03
N THR A 244 -20.46 8.95 -3.31
CA THR A 244 -20.27 7.54 -3.69
C THR A 244 -18.86 7.03 -3.37
N ILE A 245 -17.84 7.86 -3.63
CA ILE A 245 -16.44 7.52 -3.31
C ILE A 245 -16.21 7.50 -1.80
N ASP A 246 -16.72 8.48 -1.06
CA ASP A 246 -16.63 8.56 0.39
C ASP A 246 -17.32 7.35 1.03
N ASP A 247 -18.53 6.98 0.60
CA ASP A 247 -19.20 5.76 1.06
C ASP A 247 -18.32 4.50 0.89
N ILE A 248 -17.64 4.36 -0.24
CA ILE A 248 -16.70 3.25 -0.48
C ILE A 248 -15.53 3.32 0.51
N LEU A 249 -14.93 4.50 0.70
CA LEU A 249 -13.81 4.70 1.62
C LEU A 249 -14.23 4.46 3.06
N GLN A 250 -15.31 5.07 3.54
CA GLN A 250 -15.84 4.87 4.90
C GLN A 250 -16.19 3.41 5.17
N GLN A 251 -16.83 2.70 4.24
CA GLN A 251 -17.10 1.26 4.41
C GLN A 251 -15.83 0.42 4.52
N ARG A 252 -14.73 0.85 3.89
CA ARG A 252 -13.42 0.20 3.97
C ARG A 252 -12.70 0.57 5.27
N TRP A 253 -12.80 1.82 5.70
CA TRP A 253 -12.30 2.29 6.99
C TRP A 253 -12.97 1.55 8.15
N LEU A 254 -14.30 1.49 8.20
CA LEU A 254 -15.04 0.79 9.26
C LEU A 254 -14.68 -0.69 9.39
N LYS A 255 -14.25 -1.33 8.30
CA LYS A 255 -13.82 -2.73 8.29
C LYS A 255 -12.34 -2.91 8.63
N SER A 256 -11.56 -1.84 8.62
CA SER A 256 -10.10 -1.89 8.78
C SER A 256 -9.55 -1.11 9.98
N SER A 257 -10.29 -0.11 10.44
CA SER A 257 -9.98 0.66 11.63
C SER A 257 -9.98 -0.26 12.83
N THR A 258 -8.97 -0.07 13.67
CA THR A 258 -8.82 -0.81 14.90
C THR A 258 -8.53 0.20 16.00
N PRO A 259 -8.89 -0.12 17.24
CA PRO A 259 -8.57 0.73 18.38
C PRO A 259 -7.06 1.05 18.48
N LEU A 260 -6.19 0.19 17.90
CA LEU A 260 -4.74 0.41 17.85
C LEU A 260 -4.33 1.61 16.99
N HIS A 261 -5.02 1.86 15.87
CA HIS A 261 -4.74 3.05 15.04
C HIS A 261 -4.95 4.33 15.88
N CYS A 262 -6.05 4.41 16.61
CA CYS A 262 -6.39 5.55 17.47
C CYS A 262 -5.42 5.71 18.65
N LEU A 263 -5.02 4.61 19.29
CA LEU A 263 -4.02 4.66 20.37
C LEU A 263 -2.64 5.06 19.83
N ALA A 264 -2.18 4.48 18.72
CA ALA A 264 -0.89 4.82 18.12
C ALA A 264 -0.86 6.29 17.66
N HIS A 265 -1.94 6.77 17.04
CA HIS A 265 -2.12 8.17 16.70
C HIS A 265 -2.07 9.07 17.94
N SER A 266 -2.78 8.71 19.03
CA SER A 266 -2.73 9.44 20.30
C SER A 266 -1.31 9.52 20.92
N LEU A 267 -0.43 8.59 20.61
CA LEU A 267 0.94 8.56 21.13
C LEU A 267 1.94 9.31 20.25
N ASN A 268 1.52 9.86 19.11
CA ASN A 268 2.40 10.66 18.25
C ASN A 268 2.41 12.13 18.73
N PRO A 269 3.55 12.67 19.21
CA PRO A 269 3.65 14.03 19.73
C PRO A 269 3.35 15.12 18.69
N ARG A 270 3.57 14.83 17.40
CA ARG A 270 3.30 15.78 16.30
C ARG A 270 1.85 16.26 16.31
N TYR A 271 0.90 15.41 16.67
CA TYR A 271 -0.53 15.78 16.66
C TYR A 271 -0.97 16.65 17.83
N TYR A 272 -0.03 17.05 18.69
CA TYR A 272 -0.24 18.00 19.78
C TYR A 272 0.53 19.30 19.54
N CYS A 273 1.20 19.48 18.39
CA CYS A 273 1.95 20.68 18.10
C CYS A 273 1.08 21.72 17.37
N GLN A 274 1.34 22.99 17.63
CA GLN A 274 0.56 24.08 17.05
C GLN A 274 0.68 24.13 15.53
N GLN A 275 1.85 23.79 14.98
CA GLN A 275 2.07 23.75 13.54
C GLN A 275 1.06 22.83 12.85
N TRP A 276 0.95 21.57 13.31
CA TRP A 276 -0.01 20.61 12.76
C TRP A 276 -1.47 21.00 13.01
N LEU A 277 -1.80 21.51 14.21
CA LEU A 277 -3.17 21.97 14.52
C LEU A 277 -3.61 23.15 13.63
N SER A 278 -2.67 24.00 13.21
CA SER A 278 -2.95 25.16 12.36
C SER A 278 -3.03 24.86 10.87
N GLU A 279 -2.59 23.68 10.42
CA GLU A 279 -2.62 23.29 8.99
C GLU A 279 -4.06 23.19 8.46
N VAL A 280 -5.00 22.74 9.29
CA VAL A 280 -6.41 22.53 8.89
C VAL A 280 -7.33 23.19 9.92
N PRO A 281 -8.24 24.09 9.50
CA PRO A 281 -9.22 24.70 10.40
C PRO A 281 -10.11 23.64 11.08
N GLY A 282 -10.32 23.77 12.38
CA GLY A 282 -11.18 22.86 13.16
C GLY A 282 -10.50 21.56 13.60
N ARG A 283 -9.23 21.35 13.25
CA ARG A 283 -8.43 20.23 13.75
C ARG A 283 -8.22 20.35 15.26
N ILE A 284 -8.46 19.26 15.97
CA ILE A 284 -8.31 19.16 17.43
C ILE A 284 -7.24 18.11 17.78
N PRO A 285 -6.57 18.25 18.92
CA PRO A 285 -5.58 17.26 19.34
C PRO A 285 -6.27 15.92 19.71
N PRO A 286 -5.57 14.78 19.59
CA PRO A 286 -6.17 13.44 19.75
C PRO A 286 -6.84 13.14 21.11
N HIS A 287 -6.56 13.95 22.13
CA HIS A 287 -7.14 13.80 23.46
C HIS A 287 -8.45 14.56 23.66
N GLU A 288 -8.78 15.47 22.75
CA GLU A 288 -10.05 16.21 22.71
C GLU A 288 -11.04 15.58 21.72
N ASP A 289 -10.56 14.76 20.79
CA ASP A 289 -11.39 13.98 19.90
C ASP A 289 -12.11 12.83 20.65
N GLY A 290 -13.42 12.78 20.52
CA GLY A 290 -14.28 11.81 21.20
C GLY A 290 -14.07 10.38 20.73
N GLU A 291 -14.05 10.15 19.42
CA GLU A 291 -13.87 8.82 18.82
C GLU A 291 -12.49 8.26 19.17
N ILE A 292 -11.43 9.06 18.95
CA ILE A 292 -10.05 8.66 19.26
C ILE A 292 -9.91 8.38 20.76
N SER A 293 -10.58 9.15 21.60
CA SER A 293 -10.54 8.97 23.05
C SER A 293 -11.25 7.72 23.54
N GLU A 294 -12.39 7.36 22.96
CA GLU A 294 -13.11 6.13 23.27
C GLU A 294 -12.29 4.89 22.88
N GLU A 295 -11.77 4.88 21.66
CA GLU A 295 -10.97 3.78 21.12
C GLU A 295 -9.63 3.61 21.87
N ARG A 296 -8.94 4.71 22.19
CA ARG A 296 -7.75 4.70 23.05
C ARG A 296 -8.05 4.09 24.41
N ASN A 297 -9.17 4.47 25.02
CA ASN A 297 -9.56 3.94 26.34
C ASN A 297 -9.94 2.46 26.28
N ALA A 298 -10.52 1.99 25.17
CA ALA A 298 -10.76 0.57 24.93
C ALA A 298 -9.43 -0.20 24.86
N CYS A 299 -8.44 0.32 24.13
CA CYS A 299 -7.08 -0.25 24.12
C CYS A 299 -6.45 -0.32 25.51
N PHE A 300 -6.51 0.76 26.29
CA PHE A 300 -5.94 0.75 27.64
C PHE A 300 -6.57 -0.32 28.53
N LYS A 301 -7.90 -0.51 28.46
CA LYS A 301 -8.57 -1.60 29.21
C LYS A 301 -8.10 -2.99 28.77
N LYS A 302 -7.84 -3.17 27.47
CA LYS A 302 -7.37 -4.44 26.90
C LYS A 302 -5.91 -4.75 27.29
N PHE A 303 -5.01 -3.76 27.24
CA PHE A 303 -3.60 -3.93 27.64
C PHE A 303 -3.38 -3.98 29.15
N PHE A 304 -4.18 -3.21 29.92
CA PHE A 304 -4.04 -3.06 31.37
C PHE A 304 -5.35 -3.47 32.06
N PRO A 305 -5.62 -4.79 32.19
CA PRO A 305 -6.84 -5.28 32.83
C PRO A 305 -6.85 -5.03 34.35
N ILE A 306 -5.68 -4.81 34.95
CA ILE A 306 -5.53 -4.51 36.37
C ILE A 306 -5.87 -3.03 36.61
N ALA A 307 -6.78 -2.76 37.55
CA ALA A 307 -7.32 -1.42 37.78
C ALA A 307 -6.26 -0.37 38.17
N ASP A 308 -5.25 -0.76 38.95
CA ASP A 308 -4.18 0.16 39.38
C ASP A 308 -3.25 0.51 38.22
N ASP A 309 -2.87 -0.46 37.38
CA ASP A 309 -2.09 -0.22 36.17
C ASP A 309 -2.86 0.64 35.17
N LEU A 310 -4.16 0.37 34.99
CA LEU A 310 -5.04 1.16 34.16
C LEU A 310 -5.13 2.62 34.63
N ARG A 311 -5.21 2.85 35.95
CA ARG A 311 -5.20 4.20 36.52
C ARG A 311 -3.85 4.88 36.29
N LYS A 312 -2.75 4.14 36.42
CA LYS A 312 -1.40 4.64 36.21
C LYS A 312 -1.16 5.06 34.77
N ILE A 313 -1.49 4.21 33.79
CA ILE A 313 -1.32 4.54 32.36
C ILE A 313 -2.18 5.74 31.95
N LYS A 314 -3.41 5.81 32.44
CA LYS A 314 -4.30 6.97 32.18
C LYS A 314 -3.75 8.26 32.76
N LYS A 315 -3.17 8.22 33.97
CA LYS A 315 -2.52 9.38 34.57
C LYS A 315 -1.32 9.83 33.74
N GLN A 316 -0.46 8.91 33.32
CA GLN A 316 0.69 9.23 32.49
C GLN A 316 0.28 9.82 31.13
N PHE A 317 -0.76 9.24 30.52
CA PHE A 317 -1.30 9.77 29.27
C PHE A 317 -1.83 11.20 29.47
N ALA A 318 -2.57 11.46 30.56
CA ALA A 318 -3.06 12.80 30.88
C ALA A 318 -1.91 13.80 31.12
N ASP A 319 -0.83 13.38 31.79
CA ASP A 319 0.34 14.23 32.00
C ASP A 319 1.01 14.61 30.67
N TYR A 320 1.10 13.66 29.74
CA TYR A 320 1.59 13.87 28.38
C TYR A 320 0.66 14.78 27.55
N SER A 321 -0.62 14.44 27.44
CA SER A 321 -1.57 15.10 26.54
C SER A 321 -1.89 16.53 26.97
N LEU A 322 -1.87 16.80 28.28
CA LEU A 322 -2.16 18.13 28.86
C LEU A 322 -0.90 18.95 29.13
N ASN A 323 0.24 18.59 28.54
CA ASN A 323 1.53 19.30 28.70
C ASN A 323 1.88 19.56 30.17
N ARG A 324 1.93 18.51 31.00
CA ARG A 324 2.29 18.62 32.42
C ARG A 324 3.74 18.23 32.66
N GLY A 325 4.37 18.89 33.63
CA GLY A 325 5.72 18.57 34.07
C GLY A 325 6.75 18.72 32.94
N VAL A 326 7.47 17.64 32.63
CA VAL A 326 8.52 17.64 31.59
C VAL A 326 7.95 17.89 30.20
N PHE A 327 6.69 17.55 29.95
CA PHE A 327 6.05 17.79 28.65
C PHE A 327 5.64 19.26 28.43
N ALA A 328 5.73 20.10 29.47
CA ALA A 328 5.43 21.53 29.43
C ALA A 328 6.65 22.38 29.08
N THR A 329 7.86 21.80 29.07
CA THR A 329 9.08 22.56 28.82
C THR A 329 9.10 23.07 27.37
N PRO A 330 9.66 24.26 27.09
CA PRO A 330 9.76 24.81 25.74
C PRO A 330 10.37 23.81 24.74
N ASP A 331 11.50 23.19 25.09
CA ASP A 331 12.18 22.21 24.24
C ASP A 331 11.26 21.03 23.89
N ALA A 332 10.60 20.44 24.88
CA ALA A 332 9.67 19.32 24.66
C ALA A 332 8.48 19.69 23.75
N ILE A 333 8.02 20.94 23.76
CA ILE A 333 6.91 21.44 22.94
C ILE A 333 7.39 21.69 21.50
N GLU A 334 8.53 22.34 21.33
CA GLU A 334 9.13 22.63 20.02
C GLU A 334 9.51 21.35 19.29
N ASP A 335 10.17 20.42 19.99
CA ASP A 335 10.63 19.16 19.41
C ASP A 335 9.50 18.26 18.91
N ARG A 336 8.23 18.46 19.33
CA ARG A 336 7.08 17.69 18.84
C ARG A 336 6.92 17.77 17.33
N ALA A 337 7.26 18.91 16.73
CA ALA A 337 7.10 19.13 15.31
C ALA A 337 8.27 18.57 14.49
N HIS A 338 9.44 18.40 15.11
CA HIS A 338 10.70 18.15 14.42
C HIS A 338 11.26 16.75 14.66
N PHE A 339 11.01 16.15 15.82
CA PHE A 339 11.54 14.83 16.15
C PHE A 339 10.64 13.73 15.61
N ASP A 340 11.27 12.63 15.20
CA ASP A 340 10.59 11.36 15.05
C ASP A 340 9.94 10.95 16.40
N PRO A 341 8.72 10.38 16.40
CA PRO A 341 8.00 10.05 17.62
C PRO A 341 8.80 9.18 18.60
N LEU A 342 9.57 8.19 18.13
CA LEU A 342 10.37 7.34 19.02
C LEU A 342 11.51 8.12 19.67
N ARG A 343 12.16 9.03 18.93
CA ARG A 343 13.19 9.92 19.49
C ARG A 343 12.62 10.83 20.55
N TRP A 344 11.47 11.43 20.30
CA TRP A 344 10.80 12.32 21.26
C TRP A 344 10.46 11.58 22.57
N TRP A 345 9.87 10.37 22.48
CA TRP A 345 9.60 9.52 23.66
C TRP A 345 10.88 9.07 24.37
N GLY A 346 11.96 8.84 23.62
CA GLY A 346 13.28 8.57 24.15
C GLY A 346 13.76 9.67 25.10
N THR A 347 13.68 10.91 24.63
CA THR A 347 14.15 12.13 25.32
C THR A 347 13.26 12.52 26.50
N TYR A 348 11.94 12.63 26.29
CA TYR A 348 11.03 13.27 27.25
C TYR A 348 10.18 12.27 28.08
N GLY A 349 10.08 11.01 27.65
CA GLY A 349 9.20 10.00 28.26
C GLY A 349 9.67 9.42 29.61
N ALA A 350 10.79 9.85 30.17
CA ALA A 350 11.39 9.23 31.36
C ALA A 350 10.49 9.25 32.61
N ARG A 351 9.61 10.26 32.74
CA ARG A 351 8.65 10.37 33.86
C ARG A 351 7.36 9.60 33.65
N THR A 352 7.18 8.95 32.51
CA THR A 352 6.02 8.14 32.15
C THR A 352 6.47 6.79 31.60
N PRO A 353 7.09 5.92 32.43
CA PRO A 353 7.78 4.73 31.94
C PRO A 353 6.83 3.74 31.25
N GLU A 354 5.64 3.49 31.78
CA GLU A 354 4.65 2.58 31.17
C GLU A 354 4.12 3.11 29.84
N LEU A 355 3.84 4.41 29.77
CA LEU A 355 3.39 5.04 28.53
C LEU A 355 4.50 5.08 27.48
N LYS A 356 5.75 5.36 27.91
CA LYS A 356 6.93 5.33 27.05
C LYS A 356 7.11 3.93 26.46
N GLU A 357 7.07 2.88 27.27
CA GLU A 357 7.20 1.50 26.78
C GLU A 357 6.11 1.15 25.77
N LEU A 358 4.87 1.55 26.04
CA LEU A 358 3.76 1.36 25.11
C LEU A 358 3.97 2.13 23.79
N ALA A 359 4.47 3.37 23.86
CA ALA A 359 4.80 4.17 22.69
C ALA A 359 5.90 3.51 21.84
N PHE A 360 6.97 3.01 22.45
CA PHE A 360 8.00 2.25 21.72
C PHE A 360 7.43 1.00 21.03
N LYS A 361 6.51 0.30 21.70
CA LYS A 361 5.86 -0.89 21.12
C LYS A 361 4.98 -0.57 19.93
N LEU A 362 4.25 0.54 19.94
CA LEU A 362 3.23 0.88 18.92
C LEU A 362 3.75 1.75 17.79
N LEU A 363 4.56 2.76 18.11
CA LEU A 363 5.07 3.71 17.11
C LEU A 363 6.05 3.04 16.14
N GLY A 364 6.68 1.94 16.57
CA GLY A 364 7.56 1.11 15.74
C GLY A 364 6.86 0.08 14.85
N GLN A 365 5.53 0.06 14.76
CA GLN A 365 4.80 -0.98 14.04
C GLN A 365 4.46 -0.61 12.59
N PRO A 366 4.56 -1.58 11.66
CA PRO A 366 3.96 -1.44 10.35
C PRO A 366 2.43 -1.57 10.45
N ALA A 367 1.73 -1.20 9.38
CA ALA A 367 0.28 -1.36 9.24
C ALA A 367 -0.11 -2.30 8.09
N SER A 368 0.86 -3.01 7.50
CA SER A 368 0.65 -3.87 6.33
C SER A 368 1.25 -5.26 6.50
N SER A 369 0.55 -6.27 5.98
CA SER A 369 1.06 -7.63 5.80
C SER A 369 1.79 -7.82 4.47
N SER A 370 1.79 -6.81 3.57
CA SER A 370 2.46 -6.88 2.26
C SER A 370 3.98 -7.02 2.35
N CYS A 371 4.59 -6.61 3.47
CA CYS A 371 5.99 -6.88 3.76
C CYS A 371 6.31 -8.38 3.77
N CYS A 372 5.37 -9.22 4.19
CA CYS A 372 5.50 -10.67 4.09
C CYS A 372 5.35 -11.15 2.65
N GLU A 373 4.44 -10.54 1.86
CA GLU A 373 4.22 -10.82 0.42
C GLU A 373 5.48 -10.58 -0.42
N ARG A 374 6.25 -9.53 -0.12
CA ARG A 374 7.56 -9.25 -0.75
C ARG A 374 8.58 -10.38 -0.57
N ASN A 375 8.49 -11.17 0.51
CA ASN A 375 9.36 -12.32 0.71
C ASN A 375 8.95 -13.53 -0.15
N TRP A 376 7.71 -13.57 -0.65
CA TRP A 376 7.20 -14.65 -1.49
C TRP A 376 7.55 -14.47 -2.97
N SER A 377 7.73 -13.24 -3.47
CA SER A 377 8.34 -13.05 -4.79
C SER A 377 9.78 -13.58 -4.78
N THR A 378 10.57 -13.28 -3.75
CA THR A 378 11.89 -13.92 -3.46
C THR A 378 11.79 -15.45 -3.41
N TYR A 379 10.72 -16.00 -2.81
CA TYR A 379 10.47 -17.44 -2.83
C TYR A 379 10.25 -17.97 -4.26
N GLY A 380 9.53 -17.24 -5.11
CA GLY A 380 9.34 -17.56 -6.53
C GLY A 380 10.65 -17.56 -7.32
N PHE A 381 11.59 -16.68 -6.98
CA PHE A 381 12.95 -16.68 -7.53
C PHE A 381 13.77 -17.90 -7.08
N ILE A 382 13.73 -18.25 -5.79
CA ILE A 382 14.49 -19.39 -5.22
C ILE A 382 13.91 -20.73 -5.70
N HIS A 383 12.59 -20.82 -5.80
CA HIS A 383 11.85 -22.03 -6.15
C HIS A 383 10.89 -21.76 -7.33
N SER A 384 11.44 -21.72 -8.54
CA SER A 384 10.67 -21.57 -9.79
C SER A 384 10.24 -22.93 -10.36
N LEU A 385 9.07 -22.98 -11.01
CA LEU A 385 8.60 -24.16 -11.76
C LEU A 385 9.52 -24.56 -12.93
N ARG A 386 10.47 -23.70 -13.33
CA ARG A 386 11.31 -23.90 -14.51
C ARG A 386 12.75 -24.30 -14.24
N SER A 387 13.28 -24.20 -13.00
CA SER A 387 14.72 -24.47 -12.81
C SER A 387 15.21 -24.98 -11.45
N ASN A 388 14.37 -25.36 -10.47
CA ASN A 388 14.91 -25.93 -9.22
C ASN A 388 14.02 -27.03 -8.60
N LYS A 389 14.60 -28.22 -8.35
CA LYS A 389 14.03 -29.29 -7.51
C LYS A 389 14.54 -29.16 -6.07
N LEU A 390 14.29 -28.02 -5.43
CA LEU A 390 14.62 -27.88 -4.00
C LEU A 390 13.55 -28.59 -3.16
N ILE A 391 13.97 -29.33 -2.14
CA ILE A 391 13.04 -29.85 -1.14
C ILE A 391 12.44 -28.67 -0.34
N PRO A 392 11.15 -28.73 0.05
CA PRO A 392 10.47 -27.61 0.73
C PRO A 392 11.23 -27.05 1.95
N GLU A 393 11.76 -27.92 2.80
CA GLU A 393 12.54 -27.54 3.98
C GLU A 393 13.77 -26.69 3.61
N ARG A 394 14.46 -27.04 2.52
CA ARG A 394 15.63 -26.30 2.05
C ARG A 394 15.24 -24.94 1.45
N ALA A 395 14.08 -24.85 0.81
CA ALA A 395 13.57 -23.58 0.28
C ALA A 395 13.17 -22.64 1.44
N GLU A 396 12.52 -23.16 2.48
CA GLU A 396 12.19 -22.41 3.71
C GLU A 396 13.45 -21.87 4.40
N ASP A 397 14.48 -22.69 4.57
CA ASP A 397 15.78 -22.28 5.13
C ASP A 397 16.45 -21.18 4.30
N LEU A 398 16.46 -21.32 2.97
CA LEU A 398 17.07 -20.34 2.08
C LEU A 398 16.35 -18.99 2.15
N VAL A 399 15.02 -18.98 2.23
CA VAL A 399 14.22 -17.76 2.39
C VAL A 399 14.46 -17.11 3.75
N TYR A 400 14.60 -17.92 4.80
CA TYR A 400 14.96 -17.42 6.12
C TYR A 400 16.32 -16.72 6.10
N VAL A 401 17.36 -17.38 5.56
CA VAL A 401 18.71 -16.82 5.45
C VAL A 401 18.72 -15.57 4.58
N HIS A 402 18.05 -15.59 3.43
CA HIS A 402 17.94 -14.45 2.52
C HIS A 402 17.34 -13.22 3.22
N ASN A 403 16.21 -13.38 3.90
CA ASN A 403 15.54 -12.27 4.59
C ASN A 403 16.31 -11.79 5.83
N MET A 404 17.01 -12.69 6.53
CA MET A 404 17.92 -12.30 7.61
C MET A 404 19.07 -11.44 7.08
N LEU A 405 19.73 -11.86 6.01
CA LEU A 405 20.81 -11.09 5.39
C LEU A 405 20.35 -9.70 4.95
N ARG A 406 19.17 -9.59 4.34
CA ARG A 406 18.58 -8.29 3.98
C ARG A 406 18.29 -7.40 5.20
N THR A 407 17.86 -8.00 6.32
CA THR A 407 17.62 -7.27 7.57
C THR A 407 18.92 -6.88 8.29
N TRP A 408 20.00 -7.63 8.12
CA TRP A 408 21.27 -7.40 8.82
C TRP A 408 22.25 -6.53 8.02
N CYS A 409 22.17 -6.54 6.70
CA CYS A 409 23.03 -5.76 5.80
C CYS A 409 22.29 -4.56 5.18
N THR A 410 21.36 -3.95 5.91
CA THR A 410 20.43 -2.95 5.34
C THR A 410 21.12 -1.74 4.71
N ASP A 411 22.22 -1.24 5.29
CA ASP A 411 22.95 -0.11 4.72
C ASP A 411 23.67 -0.48 3.42
N ASP A 412 24.33 -1.64 3.37
CA ASP A 412 24.99 -2.17 2.16
C ASP A 412 23.97 -2.58 1.08
N TYR A 413 22.80 -3.05 1.49
CA TYR A 413 21.70 -3.41 0.59
C TYR A 413 21.00 -2.20 -0.03
N LEU A 414 20.93 -1.07 0.69
CA LEU A 414 20.29 0.15 0.19
C LEU A 414 21.25 1.07 -0.55
N THR A 415 22.54 1.08 -0.19
CA THR A 415 23.50 2.11 -0.65
C THR A 415 24.87 1.58 -1.06
N GLY A 416 25.13 0.27 -0.91
CA GLY A 416 26.42 -0.35 -1.22
C GLY A 416 26.56 -0.84 -2.66
N PRO A 417 27.73 -1.39 -3.03
CA PRO A 417 27.99 -1.96 -4.36
C PRO A 417 27.16 -3.21 -4.68
N SER A 418 26.52 -3.81 -3.66
CA SER A 418 25.54 -4.89 -3.78
C SER A 418 24.11 -4.40 -3.53
N LYS A 419 23.81 -3.12 -3.83
CA LYS A 419 22.47 -2.55 -3.68
C LYS A 419 21.46 -3.41 -4.42
N MET A 420 20.36 -3.79 -3.75
CA MET A 420 19.23 -4.52 -4.37
C MET A 420 19.67 -5.72 -5.22
N TRP A 421 20.68 -6.46 -4.76
CA TRP A 421 21.30 -7.58 -5.50
C TRP A 421 20.32 -8.70 -5.90
N ASP A 422 19.15 -8.74 -5.28
CA ASP A 422 18.06 -9.68 -5.52
C ASP A 422 17.01 -9.15 -6.52
N VAL A 423 17.21 -7.96 -7.08
CA VAL A 423 16.31 -7.32 -8.05
C VAL A 423 16.93 -7.30 -9.45
N GLY A 424 16.21 -7.84 -10.44
CA GLY A 424 16.58 -7.74 -11.86
C GLY A 424 17.63 -8.74 -12.38
N ALA A 425 17.99 -9.77 -11.60
CA ALA A 425 19.06 -10.71 -11.95
C ALA A 425 18.84 -11.56 -13.22
N ASP A 426 17.64 -11.54 -13.82
CA ASP A 426 17.30 -12.30 -15.04
C ASP A 426 17.40 -11.47 -16.35
N GLU A 427 18.16 -10.36 -16.39
CA GLU A 427 18.50 -9.69 -17.66
C GLU A 427 19.65 -10.38 -18.44
N HIS A 428 20.12 -11.56 -18.02
CA HIS A 428 21.07 -12.32 -18.84
C HIS A 428 20.38 -13.13 -19.94
N GLU A 429 20.38 -12.52 -21.13
CA GLU A 429 20.38 -13.09 -22.48
C GLU A 429 19.91 -14.56 -22.61
N THR A 430 18.64 -14.75 -22.96
CA THR A 430 18.20 -16.00 -23.60
C THR A 430 18.17 -15.80 -25.12
N PHE A 431 19.29 -16.10 -25.76
CA PHE A 431 19.35 -16.45 -27.19
C PHE A 431 18.48 -17.69 -27.42
N ASN A 432 17.21 -17.51 -27.78
CA ASN A 432 16.46 -18.45 -28.59
C ASN A 432 15.30 -17.73 -29.29
N GLY A 433 15.33 -17.78 -30.62
CA GLY A 433 14.42 -17.05 -31.49
C GLY A 433 12.95 -17.43 -31.29
N ILE A 434 12.12 -16.39 -31.37
CA ILE A 434 10.65 -16.40 -31.46
C ILE A 434 9.95 -16.97 -30.22
N SER A 435 9.22 -16.08 -29.54
CA SER A 435 8.31 -16.33 -28.42
C SER A 435 8.99 -16.65 -27.09
N VAL A 436 9.08 -15.63 -26.22
CA VAL A 436 8.65 -15.62 -24.80
C VAL A 436 8.99 -14.24 -24.24
N LEU A 437 8.02 -13.33 -24.22
CA LEU A 437 8.05 -12.12 -23.38
C LEU A 437 7.69 -12.56 -21.96
N GLN A 438 8.68 -12.90 -21.14
CA GLN A 438 8.46 -13.19 -19.72
C GLN A 438 9.52 -12.52 -18.87
N GLY A 439 9.05 -11.95 -17.76
CA GLY A 439 9.76 -12.14 -16.51
C GLY A 439 10.31 -10.91 -15.79
N ALA A 440 10.04 -9.68 -16.23
CA ALA A 440 10.20 -8.56 -15.31
C ALA A 440 9.00 -8.57 -14.33
N GLU A 441 9.04 -9.45 -13.32
CA GLU A 441 8.20 -9.34 -12.14
C GLU A 441 8.63 -8.12 -11.31
N LEU A 442 8.57 -6.92 -11.91
CA LEU A 442 8.75 -5.67 -11.18
C LEU A 442 7.58 -5.56 -10.21
N THR A 443 7.80 -5.92 -8.95
CA THR A 443 6.86 -5.56 -7.88
C THR A 443 6.64 -4.06 -7.94
N LEU A 444 5.55 -3.56 -7.36
CA LEU A 444 5.25 -2.13 -7.35
C LEU A 444 6.34 -1.27 -6.67
N ASP A 445 7.46 -1.85 -6.27
CA ASP A 445 8.30 -1.47 -5.14
C ASP A 445 9.48 -0.58 -5.47
N GLU A 446 9.65 -0.17 -6.72
CA GLU A 446 10.83 0.58 -7.10
C GLU A 446 10.46 1.82 -7.92
N PRO A 447 10.20 2.97 -7.26
CA PRO A 447 9.96 4.24 -7.96
C PRO A 447 11.17 4.63 -8.84
N GLU A 448 12.37 4.13 -8.52
CA GLU A 448 13.55 4.26 -9.36
C GLU A 448 13.34 3.60 -10.74
N PHE A 449 12.60 2.50 -10.88
CA PHE A 449 12.33 1.88 -12.20
C PHE A 449 11.22 2.56 -13.01
N GLU A 450 10.43 3.46 -12.40
CA GLU A 450 9.58 4.39 -13.16
C GLU A 450 10.42 5.50 -13.84
N VAL A 451 11.62 5.79 -13.30
CA VAL A 451 12.50 6.89 -13.73
C VAL A 451 13.79 6.42 -14.44
N MET A 452 14.35 5.25 -14.10
CA MET A 452 15.64 4.69 -14.55
C MET A 452 15.62 4.08 -15.96
N MET A 453 14.83 4.66 -16.86
CA MET A 453 15.03 4.50 -18.31
C MET A 453 15.51 5.81 -18.96
N ILE A 454 15.91 6.80 -18.15
CA ILE A 454 16.25 8.15 -18.62
C ILE A 454 17.77 8.41 -18.70
N GLU A 455 18.65 7.70 -17.97
CA GLU A 455 20.06 8.15 -17.87
C GLU A 455 21.19 7.18 -18.29
N ASP A 456 20.97 5.90 -18.60
CA ASP A 456 22.10 4.97 -18.89
C ASP A 456 22.41 4.68 -20.38
N GLU A 457 22.14 5.63 -21.28
CA GLU A 457 22.72 5.60 -22.65
C GLU A 457 23.36 6.93 -23.09
N ALA A 458 23.51 7.92 -22.20
CA ALA A 458 24.10 9.21 -22.54
C ALA A 458 25.55 9.41 -22.08
N ALA A 459 26.17 8.44 -21.40
CA ALA A 459 27.52 8.56 -20.86
C ALA A 459 28.41 7.33 -21.13
N SER A 460 28.45 6.85 -22.37
CA SER A 460 29.54 5.95 -22.82
C SER A 460 29.83 6.02 -24.33
N ALA A 461 29.78 7.23 -24.89
CA ALA A 461 30.30 7.49 -26.23
C ALA A 461 30.96 8.87 -26.32
N GLU A 462 32.11 9.02 -25.65
CA GLU A 462 33.25 9.81 -26.13
C GLU A 462 34.55 9.05 -25.83
#